data_AF-A0A0M3QW72-F1
#
_entry.id   AF-A0A0M3QW72-F1
#
_cell.length_a   1.000
_cell.length_b   1.000
_cell.length_c   1.000
_cell.angle_alpha   90.00
_cell.angle_beta   90.00
_cell.angle_gamma   90.00
#
_symmetry.space_group_name_H-M   'P 1'
#
loop_
_entity.id
_entity.type
_entity.pdbx_description
1 polymer ?
#
loop_
_entity_poly.entity_id
_entity_poly.type
_entity_poly.pdbx_seq_one_letter_code
_entity_poly.pdbx_strand_id
1 'polypeptide(L)'
;MVFDCGVWCAKYLLCILNFIFFVLGTIIFGVGLWLAVDKHSLIALLKLVESERIEPQVIEQFAYVLLVIGAVMFFMSLLGYLGAMRESRCLLST
;
A
#
# COMPACT_ATOMS: atom_id res chain seq x y z
N MET A 1 -25.63 -20.35 16.79
CA MET A 1 -25.61 -20.31 15.31
C MET A 1 -25.47 -18.89 14.72
N VAL A 2 -25.74 -17.80 15.45
CA VAL A 2 -25.49 -16.42 14.96
C VAL A 2 -23.99 -16.05 14.99
N PHE A 3 -23.23 -16.60 15.95
CA PHE A 3 -21.80 -16.31 16.09
C PHE A 3 -21.00 -16.76 14.86
N ASP A 4 -21.30 -17.93 14.29
CA ASP A 4 -20.61 -18.45 13.09
C ASP A 4 -20.75 -17.52 11.88
N CYS A 5 -21.96 -17.08 11.52
CA CYS A 5 -22.16 -16.22 10.36
C CYS A 5 -21.37 -14.89 10.45
N GLY A 6 -21.28 -14.32 11.66
CA GLY A 6 -20.52 -13.10 11.91
C GLY A 6 -19.01 -13.27 11.66
N VAL A 7 -18.41 -14.39 12.09
CA VAL A 7 -16.97 -14.63 11.90
C VAL A 7 -16.62 -14.87 10.43
N TRP A 8 -17.49 -15.56 9.69
CA TRP A 8 -17.31 -15.79 8.25
C TRP A 8 -17.44 -14.48 7.45
N CYS A 9 -18.44 -13.65 7.76
CA CYS A 9 -18.57 -12.32 7.17
C CYS A 9 -17.37 -11.42 7.49
N ALA A 10 -16.91 -11.41 8.74
CA ALA A 10 -15.75 -10.63 9.14
C ALA A 10 -14.47 -11.09 8.42
N LYS A 11 -14.25 -12.40 8.28
CA LYS A 11 -13.13 -12.96 7.51
C LYS A 11 -13.14 -12.52 6.06
N TYR A 12 -14.30 -12.61 5.41
CA TYR A 12 -14.42 -12.23 4.01
C TYR A 12 -14.23 -10.72 3.81
N LEU A 13 -14.81 -9.91 4.71
CA LEU A 13 -14.65 -8.46 4.71
C LEU A 13 -13.19 -8.04 4.93
N LEU A 14 -12.51 -8.66 5.91
CA LEU A 14 -11.09 -8.43 6.17
C LEU A 14 -10.24 -8.79 4.95
N CYS A 15 -10.52 -9.93 4.30
CA CYS A 15 -9.79 -10.35 3.10
C CYS A 15 -9.94 -9.37 1.93
N ILE A 16 -11.17 -8.92 1.66
CA ILE A 16 -11.47 -7.95 0.59
C ILE A 16 -10.82 -6.60 0.89
N LEU A 17 -10.97 -6.08 2.11
CA LEU A 17 -10.36 -4.81 2.50
C LEU A 17 -8.84 -4.87 2.38
N ASN A 18 -8.22 -5.96 2.84
CA ASN A 18 -6.77 -6.14 2.74
C ASN A 18 -6.29 -6.19 1.28
N PHE A 19 -7.07 -6.81 0.39
CA PHE A 19 -6.79 -6.83 -1.05
C PHE A 19 -6.89 -5.43 -1.67
N ILE A 20 -7.88 -4.63 -1.30
CA ILE A 20 -8.02 -3.24 -1.77
C ILE A 20 -6.81 -2.41 -1.31
N PHE A 21 -6.43 -2.51 -0.03
CA PHE A 21 -5.25 -1.81 0.51
C PHE A 21 -3.96 -2.27 -0.16
N PHE A 22 -3.84 -3.56 -0.50
CA PHE A 22 -2.71 -4.09 -1.24
C PHE A 22 -2.60 -3.46 -2.65
N VAL A 23 -3.70 -3.40 -3.41
CA VAL A 23 -3.72 -2.79 -4.75
C VAL A 23 -3.38 -1.30 -4.67
N LEU A 24 -4.02 -0.57 -3.75
CA LEU A 24 -3.74 0.86 -3.53
C LEU A 24 -2.28 1.07 -3.11
N GLY A 25 -1.78 0.27 -2.17
CA GLY A 25 -0.39 0.31 -1.72
C GLY A 25 0.60 0.04 -2.84
N THR A 26 0.29 -0.91 -3.74
CA THR A 26 1.11 -1.21 -4.93
C THR A 26 1.15 -0.04 -5.91
N ILE A 27 0.01 0.61 -6.17
CA ILE A 27 -0.05 1.78 -7.05
C ILE A 27 0.76 2.93 -6.46
N ILE A 28 0.55 3.25 -5.18
CA ILE A 28 1.24 4.33 -4.48
C ILE A 28 2.75 4.06 -4.42
N PHE A 29 3.14 2.83 -4.04
CA PHE A 29 4.54 2.42 -3.99
C PHE A 29 5.19 2.42 -5.38
N GLY A 30 4.48 1.95 -6.41
CA GLY A 30 4.96 1.95 -7.79
C GLY A 30 5.19 3.37 -8.33
N VAL A 31 4.27 4.30 -8.06
CA VAL A 31 4.45 5.72 -8.40
C VAL A 31 5.62 6.33 -7.63
N GLY A 32 5.74 6.05 -6.33
CA GLY A 32 6.87 6.50 -5.51
C GLY A 32 8.21 5.95 -6.02
N LEU A 33 8.26 4.67 -6.40
CA LEU A 33 9.45 4.03 -6.96
C LEU A 33 9.80 4.59 -8.35
N TRP A 34 8.80 4.81 -9.20
CA TRP A 34 9.00 5.43 -10.52
C TRP A 34 9.62 6.81 -10.39
N LEU A 35 9.11 7.64 -9.46
CA LEU A 35 9.69 8.94 -9.14
C LEU A 35 11.12 8.82 -8.61
N ALA A 36 11.39 7.87 -7.70
CA ALA A 36 12.72 7.69 -7.13
C ALA A 36 13.78 7.19 -8.13
N VAL A 37 13.38 6.31 -9.06
CA VAL A 37 14.28 5.76 -10.10
C VAL A 37 14.53 6.78 -11.20
N ASP A 38 13.48 7.46 -11.67
CA ASP A 38 13.57 8.44 -12.74
C ASP A 38 13.90 9.84 -12.18
N LYS A 39 15.19 10.02 -11.86
CA LYS A 39 15.72 11.30 -11.38
C LYS A 39 15.42 12.46 -12.34
N HIS A 40 15.28 12.17 -13.64
CA HIS A 40 14.97 13.17 -14.65
C HIS A 40 13.51 13.66 -14.54
N SER A 41 12.59 12.75 -14.24
CA SER A 41 11.18 13.07 -13.92
C SER A 41 11.05 13.86 -12.62
N LEU A 42 11.85 13.52 -11.58
CA LEU A 42 11.92 14.32 -10.35
C LEU A 42 12.35 15.76 -10.65
N ILE A 43 13.44 15.97 -11.39
CA ILE A 43 13.92 17.32 -11.74
C ILE A 43 12.87 18.10 -12.54
N ALA A 44 12.15 17.45 -13.46
CA ALA A 44 11.08 18.08 -14.22
C ALA A 44 9.88 18.48 -13.35
N LEU A 45 9.47 17.64 -12.39
CA LEU A 45 8.43 18.02 -11.42
C LEU A 45 8.90 19.12 -10.48
N LEU A 46 10.13 19.07 -9.98
CA LEU A 46 10.70 20.13 -9.14
C LEU A 46 10.69 21.48 -9.88
N LYS A 47 11.05 21.49 -11.17
CA LYS A 47 10.99 22.68 -12.04
C LYS A 47 9.58 23.22 -12.25
N LEU A 48 8.59 22.34 -12.41
CA LEU A 48 7.18 22.74 -12.55
C LEU A 48 6.62 23.30 -11.23
N VAL A 49 7.00 22.72 -10.09
CA VAL A 49 6.50 23.09 -8.77
C VAL A 49 7.24 24.30 -8.18
N GLU A 50 8.49 24.56 -8.57
CA GLU A 50 9.21 25.80 -8.20
C GLU A 50 8.51 27.06 -8.77
N SER A 51 7.78 26.90 -9.89
CA SER A 51 6.87 27.93 -10.40
C SER A 51 5.68 28.21 -9.46
N GLU A 52 5.38 27.27 -8.55
CA GLU A 52 4.32 27.29 -7.53
C GLU A 52 4.90 27.34 -6.09
N ARG A 53 5.92 28.16 -5.79
CA ARG A 53 6.34 28.52 -4.41
C ARG A 53 6.60 27.38 -3.39
N ILE A 54 6.64 26.12 -3.77
CA ILE A 54 6.87 24.98 -2.87
C ILE A 54 8.34 24.60 -2.98
N GLU A 55 9.04 24.58 -1.84
CA GLU A 55 10.47 24.35 -1.81
C GLU A 55 10.84 22.96 -2.38
N PRO A 56 11.81 22.89 -3.31
CA PRO A 56 12.13 21.65 -4.02
C PRO A 56 12.60 20.51 -3.09
N GLN A 57 13.27 20.90 -2.00
CA GLN A 57 13.71 20.00 -0.93
C GLN A 57 12.57 19.22 -0.27
N VAL A 58 11.39 19.82 -0.12
CA VAL A 58 10.24 19.18 0.55
C VAL A 58 9.66 18.07 -0.32
N ILE A 59 9.64 18.25 -1.64
CA ILE A 59 9.04 17.31 -2.60
C ILE A 59 9.88 16.04 -2.71
N GLU A 60 11.21 16.18 -2.74
CA GLU A 60 12.12 15.03 -2.76
C GLU A 60 11.98 14.20 -1.47
N GLN A 61 11.97 14.87 -0.31
CA GLN A 61 11.75 14.21 0.97
C GLN A 61 10.38 13.53 1.03
N PHE A 62 9.34 14.19 0.52
CA PHE A 62 7.98 13.65 0.50
C PHE A 62 7.88 12.40 -0.37
N ALA A 63 8.48 12.40 -1.57
CA ALA A 63 8.51 11.24 -2.45
C ALA A 63 9.20 10.03 -1.79
N TYR A 64 10.32 10.26 -1.11
CA TYR A 64 11.05 9.19 -0.41
C TYR A 64 10.25 8.64 0.78
N VAL A 65 9.63 9.52 1.58
CA VAL A 65 8.75 9.12 2.69
C VAL A 65 7.54 8.34 2.17
N LEU A 66 6.93 8.78 1.08
CA LEU A 66 5.76 8.14 0.47
C LEU A 66 6.11 6.76 -0.10
N LEU A 67 7.33 6.59 -0.63
CA LEU A 67 7.89 5.29 -1.01
C LEU A 67 8.03 4.36 0.20
N VAL A 68 8.64 4.84 1.30
CA VAL A 68 8.83 4.04 2.53
C VAL A 68 7.48 3.63 3.14
N ILE A 69 6.55 4.57 3.27
CA ILE A 69 5.20 4.30 3.81
C ILE A 69 4.45 3.36 2.87
N GLY A 70 4.53 3.56 1.56
CA GLY A 70 3.95 2.68 0.54
C GLY A 70 4.47 1.25 0.64
N ALA A 71 5.78 1.06 0.83
CA ALA A 71 6.38 -0.25 1.02
C ALA A 71 5.84 -0.93 2.29
N VAL A 72 5.81 -0.22 3.42
CA VAL A 72 5.29 -0.76 4.69
C VAL A 72 3.82 -1.15 4.56
N MET A 73 2.99 -0.33 3.91
CA MET A 73 1.57 -0.66 3.66
C MET A 73 1.41 -1.89 2.77
N PHE A 74 2.24 -2.03 1.74
CA PHE A 74 2.26 -3.20 0.87
C PHE A 74 2.61 -4.48 1.64
N PHE A 75 3.65 -4.46 2.47
CA PHE A 75 4.04 -5.61 3.30
C PHE A 75 3.00 -5.93 4.38
N MET A 76 2.45 -4.94 5.07
CA MET A 76 1.36 -5.14 6.03
C MET A 76 0.14 -5.77 5.37
N SER A 77 -0.18 -5.37 4.13
CA SER A 77 -1.30 -5.94 3.38
C SER A 77 -1.02 -7.37 2.90
N LEU A 78 0.21 -7.68 2.49
CA LEU A 78 0.60 -9.06 2.20
C LEU A 78 0.46 -9.97 3.42
N LEU A 79 0.92 -9.52 4.58
CA LEU A 79 0.84 -10.28 5.83
C LEU A 79 -0.62 -10.50 6.25
N GLY A 80 -1.49 -9.50 6.06
CA GLY A 80 -2.93 -9.64 6.30
C GLY A 80 -3.59 -10.68 5.40
N TYR A 81 -3.28 -10.66 4.10
CA TYR A 81 -3.77 -11.67 3.15
C TYR A 81 -3.23 -13.09 3.44
N LEU A 82 -1.92 -13.21 3.74
CA LEU A 82 -1.29 -14.47 4.14
C LEU A 82 -1.88 -15.01 5.44
N GLY A 83 -2.16 -14.16 6.43
CA GLY A 83 -2.81 -14.53 7.68
C GLY A 83 -4.21 -15.10 7.45
N ALA A 84 -5.03 -14.41 6.64
CA ALA A 84 -6.36 -14.90 6.26
C ALA A 84 -6.31 -16.24 5.51
N MET A 85 -5.35 -16.41 4.61
CA MET A 85 -5.13 -17.67 3.87
C MET A 85 -4.64 -18.82 4.78
N ARG A 86 -3.78 -18.54 5.75
CA ARG A 86 -3.28 -19.54 6.72
C ARG A 86 -4.40 -20.02 7.63
N GLU A 87 -5.29 -19.13 8.06
CA GLU A 87 -6.41 -19.50 8.90
C GLU A 87 -7.45 -20.36 8.13
N SER A 88 -7.66 -20.08 6.85
CA SER A 88 -8.48 -20.94 5.97
C SER A 88 -7.86 -22.32 5.74
N ARG A 89 -6.52 -22.44 5.70
CA ARG A 89 -5.82 -23.74 5.53
C ARG A 89 -5.90 -24.63 6.76
N CYS A 90 -5.79 -24.07 7.97
CA CYS A 90 -5.91 -24.86 9.21
C CYS A 90 -7.33 -25.38 9.44
N LEU A 91 -8.37 -24.64 9.01
CA LEU A 91 -9.77 -25.04 9.17
C LEU A 91 -10.22 -26.12 8.16
N LEU A 92 -9.51 -26.26 7.02
CA LEU A 92 -9.86 -27.19 5.93
C LEU A 92 -9.14 -28.56 6.03
N SER A 93 -8.29 -28.76 7.05
CA SER A 93 -7.47 -29.98 7.23
C SER A 93 -8.04 -30.96 8.27
N THR A 94 -9.35 -30.93 8.52
CA THR A 94 -10.11 -31.96 9.24
C THR A 94 -11.24 -32.42 8.33
#